data_AF-A0A1Y3GA86-F1
#
_entry.id   AF-A0A1Y3GA86-F1
#
_cell.length_a   1.000
_cell.length_b   1.000
_cell.length_c   1.000
_cell.angle_alpha   90.00
_cell.angle_beta   90.00
_cell.angle_gamma   90.00
#
_symmetry.space_group_name_H-M   'P 1'
#
loop_
_entity.id
_entity.type
_entity.pdbx_description
1 polymer ?
#
loop_
_entity_poly.entity_id
_entity_poly.type
_entity_poly.pdbx_seq_one_letter_code
_entity_poly.pdbx_strand_id
1 'polypeptide(L)' 'MKKYKKTFTVKKIETINDRKIIELINKQGLGNLKITLPTNTEINKGDTYTVTIQEKQ' A
#
# COMPACT_ATOMS: atom_id res chain seq x y z
N MET A 1 0.12 -20.06 -11.33
CA MET A 1 -0.09 -18.80 -10.58
C MET A 1 0.74 -18.80 -9.30
N LYS A 2 1.68 -17.86 -9.16
CA LYS A 2 2.46 -17.68 -7.93
C LYS A 2 1.83 -16.58 -7.08
N LYS A 3 1.76 -16.80 -5.77
CA LYS A 3 1.32 -15.81 -4.77
C LYS A 3 2.48 -15.56 -3.81
N TYR A 4 2.76 -14.30 -3.51
CA TYR A 4 3.73 -13.94 -2.50
C TYR A 4 3.20 -12.83 -1.61
N LYS A 5 3.58 -12.88 -0.33
CA LYS A 5 3.21 -11.89 0.68
C LYS A 5 4.40 -10.99 0.94
N LYS A 6 4.15 -9.69 0.98
CA LYS A 6 5.19 -8.68 1.24
C LYS A 6 4.67 -7.60 2.17
N THR A 7 5.53 -7.18 3.09
CA THR A 7 5.21 -6.15 4.07
C THR A 7 5.58 -4.78 3.51
N PHE A 8 4.65 -3.84 3.59
CA PHE A 8 4.86 -2.45 3.20
C PHE A 8 4.56 -1.54 4.38
N THR A 9 5.27 -0.41 4.46
CA THR A 9 5.05 0.64 5.46
C THR A 9 4.43 1.85 4.79
N VAL A 10 3.40 2.45 5.39
CA VAL A 10 2.81 3.70 4.92
C VAL A 10 3.81 4.83 5.11
N LYS A 11 4.26 5.42 4.01
CA LYS A 11 5.20 6.56 4.01
C LYS A 11 4.46 7.89 3.88
N LYS A 12 3.46 7.96 3.02
CA LYS A 12 2.72 9.19 2.73
C LYS A 12 1.23 8.88 2.54
N ILE A 13 0.40 9.76 3.05
CA ILE A 13 -1.04 9.78 2.82
C ILE A 13 -1.37 11.17 2.29
N GLU A 14 -2.03 11.24 1.15
CA GLU A 14 -2.60 12.46 0.58
C GLU A 14 -4.10 12.26 0.41
N THR A 15 -4.90 13.29 0.63
CA THR A 15 -6.33 13.25 0.38
C THR A 15 -6.64 14.14 -0.80
N ILE A 16 -7.25 13.58 -1.85
CA ILE A 16 -7.69 14.30 -3.04
C ILE A 16 -9.15 13.96 -3.28
N ASN A 17 -10.02 14.97 -3.18
CA ASN A 17 -11.48 14.78 -3.18
C ASN A 17 -11.89 13.73 -2.12
N ASP A 18 -12.73 12.77 -2.49
CA ASP A 18 -13.21 11.70 -1.61
C ASP A 18 -12.30 10.47 -1.57
N ARG A 19 -11.00 10.62 -1.88
CA ARG A 19 -10.05 9.51 -1.91
C ARG A 19 -8.76 9.82 -1.17
N LYS A 20 -8.25 8.81 -0.44
CA LYS A 20 -6.90 8.76 0.12
C LYS A 20 -5.97 8.09 -0.87
N ILE A 21 -4.90 8.78 -1.24
CA ILE A 21 -3.80 8.26 -2.04
C ILE A 21 -2.66 7.94 -1.07
N ILE A 22 -2.21 6.69 -1.09
CA ILE A 22 -1.28 6.16 -0.09
C ILE A 22 -0.04 5.64 -0.79
N GLU A 23 1.11 6.18 -0.39
CA GLU A 23 2.42 5.68 -0.80
C GLU A 23 2.93 4.70 0.27
N LEU A 24 3.13 3.45 -0.16
CA LEU A 24 3.57 2.31 0.62
C LEU A 24 5.00 1.96 0.18
N ILE A 25 5.93 1.86 1.11
CA ILE A 25 7.32 1.48 0.82
C ILE A 25 7.63 0.08 1.32
N ASN A 26 8.35 -0.70 0.53
CA ASN A 26 8.90 -1.97 0.99
C ASN A 26 10.39 -1.79 1.31
N LYS A 27 10.75 -1.97 2.60
CA LYS A 27 12.15 -1.88 3.06
C LYS A 27 13.05 -3.01 2.55
N GLN A 28 12.50 -4.00 1.83
CA GLN A 28 13.21 -5.15 1.28
C GLN A 28 13.54 -5.00 -0.22
N GLY A 29 13.33 -3.81 -0.81
CA GLY A 29 13.81 -3.48 -2.17
C GLY A 29 12.86 -3.81 -3.33
N LEU A 30 11.57 -4.05 -3.07
CA LEU A 30 10.59 -4.37 -4.12
C LEU A 30 9.95 -3.16 -4.82
N GLY A 31 10.44 -1.96 -4.52
CA GLY A 31 9.85 -0.71 -4.99
C GLY A 31 8.70 -0.21 -4.11
N ASN A 32 8.16 0.95 -4.48
CA ASN A 32 7.07 1.60 -3.77
C ASN A 32 5.74 1.27 -4.45
N LEU A 33 4.70 1.05 -3.67
CA LEU A 33 3.32 0.93 -4.14
C LEU A 33 2.58 2.24 -3.90
N LYS A 34 1.73 2.61 -4.85
CA LYS A 34 0.78 3.71 -4.69
C LYS A 34 -0.62 3.14 -4.82
N ILE A 35 -1.43 3.25 -3.77
CA ILE A 35 -2.81 2.74 -3.75
C ILE A 35 -3.78 3.88 -3.47
N THR A 36 -5.02 3.69 -3.90
CA THR A 36 -6.11 4.66 -3.69
C THR A 36 -7.21 3.99 -2.91
N LEU A 37 -7.59 4.57 -1.77
CA LEU A 37 -8.61 4.06 -0.86
C LEU A 37 -9.71 5.10 -0.62
N PRO A 38 -10.91 4.70 -0.21
CA PRO A 38 -11.94 5.61 0.29
C PRO A 38 -11.45 6.42 1.51
N THR A 39 -11.94 7.64 1.67
CA THR A 39 -11.55 8.55 2.78
C THR A 39 -11.88 8.03 4.17
N ASN A 40 -12.95 7.23 4.31
CA ASN A 40 -13.34 6.60 5.57
C ASN A 40 -12.45 5.41 5.99
N THR A 41 -11.47 5.02 5.17
CA THR A 41 -10.53 3.95 5.53
C THR A 41 -9.60 4.44 6.64
N GLU A 42 -9.54 3.70 7.76
CA GLU A 42 -8.59 3.94 8.84
C GLU A 42 -7.19 3.47 8.42
N ILE A 43 -6.27 4.43 8.28
CA ILE A 43 -4.88 4.19 7.87
C ILE A 43 -4.03 5.37 8.29
N ASN A 44 -2.88 5.07 8.90
CA ASN A 44 -1.98 6.05 9.47
C ASN A 44 -0.58 5.93 8.86
N LYS A 45 0.15 7.05 8.88
CA LYS A 45 1.56 7.07 8.49
C LYS A 45 2.37 6.24 9.47
N GLY A 46 3.23 5.35 8.96
CA GLY A 46 4.02 4.42 9.76
C GLY A 46 3.40 3.03 9.92
N ASP A 47 2.11 2.87 9.63
CA ASP A 47 1.45 1.56 9.68
C ASP A 47 2.11 0.57 8.73
N THR A 48 2.11 -0.71 9.11
CA THR A 48 2.64 -1.80 8.29
C THR A 48 1.53 -2.74 7.85
N TYR A 49 1.46 -3.02 6.55
CA TYR A 49 0.46 -3.89 5.95
C TYR A 49 1.12 -5.03 5.17
N THR A 50 0.52 -6.22 5.25
CA THR A 50 0.92 -7.36 4.41
C THR A 50 0.09 -7.37 3.14
N VAL A 51 0.73 -7.12 2.00
CA VAL A 51 0.10 -7.16 0.67
C VAL A 51 0.34 -8.54 0.07
N THR A 52 -0.73 -9.17 -0.43
CA THR A 52 -0.64 -10.41 -1.22
C THR A 52 -0.60 -10.05 -2.69
N ILE A 53 0.50 -10.37 -3.35
CA ILE A 53 0.70 -10.13 -4.78
C ILE A 53 0.43 -11.44 -5.51
N GLN A 54 -0.44 -11.38 -6.52
CA GLN A 54 -0.84 -12.51 -7.34
C GLN A 54 -0.48 -12.21 -8.79
N GLU A 55 0.50 -12.93 -9.32
CA GLU A 55 0.85 -12.84 -10.74
C GLU A 55 -0.18 -13.60 -11.57
N LYS A 56 -0.83 -12.90 -12.50
CA LYS A 56 -1.52 -13.52 -13.63
C LYS A 56 -0.48 -13.81 -14.69
N GLN A 57 -0.31 -15.10 -15.00
CA GLN A 57 0.34 -15.55 -16.24
C GLN A 57 -0.66 -15.44 -17.39
#